data_AF-C0ZU11-F1
#
_entry.id   AF-C0ZU11-F1
#
_cell.length_a   1.000
_cell.length_b   1.000
_cell.length_c   1.000
_cell.angle_alpha   90.00
_cell.angle_beta   90.00
_cell.angle_gamma   90.00
#
_symmetry.space_group_name_H-M   'P 1'
#
loop_
_entity.id
_entity.type
_entity.pdbx_description
1 polymer ?
#
loop_
_entity_poly.entity_id
_entity_poly.type
_entity_poly.pdbx_seq_one_letter_code
_entity_poly.pdbx_strand_id
1 'polypeptide(L)'
;MKDLIETALTAKIETAATSTVNAGIAEAGAQADKIVGTDPLPGSPEWEAEQDTDIPAQRQMAWQLASFRIQLAAGIDSTASVMSLRRFGATWATIGRAAGMTRQSAHERWGRRVSDMLDPYGVGMPPMVPNDDPTQP
;
A
#
# COMPACT_ATOMS: atom_id res chain seq x y z
N MET A 1 35.08 31.26 -0.56
CA MET A 1 34.70 30.09 -1.39
C MET A 1 33.55 29.40 -0.65
N LYS A 2 32.43 29.11 -1.30
CA LYS A 2 31.32 28.44 -0.61
C LYS A 2 31.74 27.00 -0.30
N ASP A 3 31.76 26.63 0.97
CA ASP A 3 31.99 25.25 1.38
C ASP A 3 30.73 24.44 1.03
N LEU A 4 30.86 23.59 0.01
CA LEU A 4 29.75 22.79 -0.50
C LEU A 4 29.38 21.65 0.46
N ILE A 5 30.34 21.16 1.25
CA ILE A 5 30.11 20.09 2.22
C ILE A 5 29.29 20.64 3.38
N GLU A 6 29.70 21.77 3.95
CA GLU A 6 28.95 22.43 5.04
C GLU A 6 27.53 22.81 4.60
N THR A 7 27.38 23.25 3.34
CA THR A 7 26.05 23.52 2.75
C THR A 7 25.18 22.27 2.75
N ALA A 8 25.72 21.10 2.36
CA ALA A 8 24.96 19.85 2.32
C ALA A 8 24.58 19.35 3.72
N LEU A 9 25.47 19.49 4.69
CA LEU A 9 25.25 19.04 6.08
C LEU A 9 24.21 19.89 6.83
N THR A 10 24.08 21.17 6.49
CA THR A 10 23.18 22.11 7.17
C THR A 10 21.87 22.38 6.43
N ALA A 11 21.72 21.86 5.20
CA ALA A 11 20.50 22.02 4.43
C ALA A 11 19.31 21.33 5.14
N LYS A 12 18.17 22.02 5.14
CA LYS A 12 16.87 21.44 5.52
C LYS A 12 16.39 20.53 4.39
N ILE A 13 16.28 19.23 4.64
CA ILE A 13 16.02 18.21 3.62
C ILE A 13 14.60 17.64 3.68
N GLU A 14 13.75 18.08 4.60
CA GLU A 14 12.45 17.43 4.90
C GLU A 14 11.56 17.37 3.65
N THR A 15 11.39 18.50 2.95
CA THR A 15 10.61 18.55 1.70
C THR A 15 11.21 17.67 0.61
N ALA A 16 12.54 17.62 0.51
CA ALA A 16 13.23 16.78 -0.46
C ALA A 16 13.02 15.30 -0.15
N ALA A 17 13.15 14.91 1.12
CA ALA A 17 12.91 13.54 1.59
C ALA A 17 11.48 13.09 1.32
N THR A 18 10.47 13.90 1.66
CA THR A 18 9.06 13.60 1.34
C THR A 18 8.84 13.46 -0.17
N SER A 19 9.41 14.37 -0.96
CA SER A 19 9.30 14.32 -2.43
C SER A 19 9.93 13.04 -3.00
N THR A 20 11.09 12.63 -2.49
CA THR A 20 11.77 11.39 -2.89
C THR A 20 10.92 10.16 -2.57
N VAL A 21 10.33 10.08 -1.36
CA VAL A 21 9.44 8.97 -0.99
C VAL A 21 8.21 8.94 -1.88
N ASN A 22 7.56 10.09 -2.10
CA ASN A 22 6.37 10.18 -2.96
C ASN A 22 6.66 9.75 -4.40
N ALA A 23 7.82 10.13 -4.95
CA ALA A 23 8.27 9.67 -6.26
C ALA A 23 8.45 8.15 -6.29
N GLY A 24 9.04 7.56 -5.24
CA GLY A 24 9.16 6.10 -5.10
C GLY A 24 7.80 5.39 -5.02
N ILE A 25 6.82 5.96 -4.33
CA ILE A 25 5.45 5.43 -4.26
C ILE A 25 4.78 5.49 -5.64
N ALA A 26 4.90 6.62 -6.35
CA ALA A 26 4.34 6.78 -7.70
C ALA A 26 4.97 5.79 -8.70
N GLU A 27 6.30 5.63 -8.66
CA GLU A 27 7.00 4.66 -9.50
C GLU A 27 6.57 3.22 -9.17
N ALA A 28 6.37 2.88 -7.90
CA ALA A 28 5.85 1.57 -7.52
C ALA A 28 4.44 1.30 -8.10
N GLY A 29 3.61 2.34 -8.23
CA GLY A 29 2.33 2.26 -8.95
C GLY A 29 2.52 1.98 -10.44
N ALA A 30 3.39 2.75 -11.11
CA ALA A 30 3.69 2.56 -12.53
C ALA A 30 4.31 1.18 -12.84
N GLN A 31 5.09 0.63 -11.90
CA GLN A 31 5.62 -0.74 -12.02
C GLN A 31 4.53 -1.80 -11.77
N ALA A 32 3.58 -1.55 -10.87
CA ALA A 32 2.42 -2.42 -10.67
C ALA A 32 1.53 -2.47 -11.93
N ASP A 33 1.34 -1.35 -12.62
CA ASP A 33 0.61 -1.30 -13.91
C ASP A 33 1.23 -2.25 -14.95
N LYS A 34 2.56 -2.33 -15.01
CA LYS A 34 3.28 -3.24 -15.93
C LYS A 34 3.09 -4.71 -15.58
N ILE A 35 2.82 -5.03 -14.31
CA ILE A 35 2.65 -6.41 -13.82
C ILE A 35 1.20 -6.86 -13.94
N VAL A 36 0.26 -6.01 -13.54
CA VAL A 36 -1.17 -6.34 -13.41
C VAL A 36 -1.97 -5.94 -14.65
N GLY A 37 -1.44 -5.00 -15.44
CA GLY A 37 -2.17 -4.32 -16.50
C GLY A 37 -2.97 -3.12 -15.96
N THR A 38 -3.30 -2.20 -16.85
CA THR A 38 -4.15 -1.05 -16.55
C THR A 38 -5.62 -1.38 -16.79
N ASP A 39 -6.52 -0.57 -16.25
CA ASP A 39 -7.93 -0.65 -16.59
C ASP A 39 -8.16 -0.40 -18.09
N PRO A 40 -9.17 -1.07 -18.69
CA PRO A 40 -9.61 -0.74 -20.04
C PRO A 40 -10.17 0.69 -20.08
N LEU A 41 -10.12 1.31 -21.26
CA LEU A 41 -10.65 2.66 -21.45
C LEU A 41 -12.17 2.68 -21.23
N PRO A 42 -12.72 3.61 -20.44
CA PRO A 42 -14.17 3.73 -20.26
C PRO A 42 -14.94 3.78 -21.60
N GLY A 43 -15.95 2.93 -21.73
CA GLY A 43 -16.75 2.79 -22.95
C GLY A 43 -16.13 1.95 -24.08
N SER A 44 -14.95 1.34 -23.88
CA SER A 44 -14.42 0.35 -24.81
C SER A 44 -15.17 -0.99 -24.70
N PRO A 45 -15.15 -1.86 -25.73
CA PRO A 45 -15.76 -3.19 -25.65
C PRO A 45 -15.25 -4.02 -24.47
N GLU A 46 -13.97 -3.92 -24.16
CA GLU A 46 -13.34 -4.60 -23.01
C GLU A 46 -13.85 -4.04 -21.68
N TRP A 47 -14.03 -2.72 -21.58
CA TRP A 47 -14.59 -2.09 -20.38
C TRP A 47 -16.05 -2.49 -20.16
N GLU A 48 -16.88 -2.48 -21.21
CA GLU A 48 -18.28 -2.90 -21.16
C GLU A 48 -18.42 -4.38 -20.74
N ALA A 49 -17.52 -5.24 -21.25
CA ALA A 49 -17.52 -6.66 -20.90
C ALA A 49 -17.20 -6.93 -19.41
N GLU A 50 -16.55 -6.01 -18.72
CA GLU A 50 -16.15 -6.15 -17.32
C GLU A 50 -17.18 -5.57 -16.31
N GLN A 51 -18.17 -4.76 -16.75
CA GLN A 51 -19.04 -3.98 -15.83
C GLN A 51 -19.87 -4.81 -14.86
N ASP A 52 -20.29 -6.02 -15.25
CA ASP A 52 -21.09 -6.92 -14.41
C ASP A 52 -20.25 -8.06 -13.80
N THR A 53 -18.94 -7.85 -13.68
CA THR A 53 -18.00 -8.85 -13.16
C THR A 53 -17.18 -8.31 -11.98
N ASP A 54 -16.56 -9.23 -11.24
CA ASP A 54 -15.62 -8.85 -10.18
C ASP A 54 -14.22 -8.47 -10.72
N ILE A 55 -14.00 -8.51 -12.04
CA ILE A 55 -12.68 -8.30 -12.65
C ILE A 55 -12.08 -6.94 -12.26
N PRO A 56 -12.81 -5.80 -12.30
CA PRO A 56 -12.24 -4.52 -11.88
C PRO A 56 -11.79 -4.51 -10.42
N ALA A 57 -12.58 -5.11 -9.52
CA ALA A 57 -12.23 -5.20 -8.10
C ALA A 57 -11.01 -6.11 -7.86
N GLN A 58 -10.93 -7.25 -8.58
CA GLN A 58 -9.78 -8.15 -8.53
C GLN A 58 -8.51 -7.47 -9.06
N ARG A 59 -8.61 -6.71 -10.16
CA ARG A 59 -7.50 -5.96 -10.73
C ARG A 59 -6.99 -4.90 -9.76
N GLN A 60 -7.90 -4.13 -9.14
CA GLN A 60 -7.54 -3.15 -8.12
C GLN A 60 -6.83 -3.79 -6.93
N MET A 61 -7.33 -4.91 -6.40
CA MET A 61 -6.66 -5.63 -5.31
C MET A 61 -5.28 -6.16 -5.73
N ALA A 62 -5.17 -6.73 -6.93
CA ALA A 62 -3.90 -7.20 -7.48
C ALA A 62 -2.88 -6.07 -7.62
N TRP A 63 -3.32 -4.89 -8.10
CA TRP A 63 -2.49 -3.69 -8.21
C TRP A 63 -2.00 -3.22 -6.84
N GLN A 64 -2.88 -3.09 -5.85
CA GLN A 64 -2.52 -2.70 -4.48
C GLN A 64 -1.48 -3.65 -3.88
N LEU A 65 -1.66 -4.96 -4.06
CA LEU A 65 -0.71 -5.98 -3.60
C LEU A 65 0.63 -5.87 -4.32
N ALA A 66 0.65 -5.63 -5.64
CA ALA A 66 1.88 -5.44 -6.40
C ALA A 66 2.63 -4.19 -5.93
N SER A 67 1.95 -3.04 -5.81
CA SER A 67 2.56 -1.80 -5.30
C SER A 67 3.12 -1.99 -3.89
N PHE A 68 2.38 -2.63 -2.99
CA PHE A 68 2.85 -2.95 -1.64
C PHE A 68 4.15 -3.78 -1.67
N ARG A 69 4.20 -4.83 -2.49
CA ARG A 69 5.37 -5.71 -2.61
C ARG A 69 6.59 -4.94 -3.13
N ILE A 70 6.39 -4.07 -4.12
CA ILE A 70 7.46 -3.25 -4.70
C ILE A 70 7.99 -2.24 -3.66
N GLN A 71 7.09 -1.52 -2.97
CA GLN A 71 7.48 -0.54 -1.95
C GLN A 71 8.24 -1.21 -0.80
N LEU A 72 7.76 -2.37 -0.33
CA LEU A 72 8.43 -3.13 0.73
C LEU A 72 9.84 -3.58 0.29
N ALA A 73 9.98 -4.08 -0.94
CA ALA A 73 11.27 -4.49 -1.49
C ALA A 73 12.23 -3.30 -1.71
N ALA A 74 11.69 -2.12 -2.02
CA ALA A 74 12.44 -0.88 -2.17
C ALA A 74 12.80 -0.20 -0.82
N GLY A 75 12.38 -0.76 0.31
CA GLY A 75 12.62 -0.18 1.64
C GLY A 75 11.77 1.05 1.94
N ILE A 76 10.71 1.31 1.18
CA ILE A 76 9.75 2.39 1.44
C ILE A 76 8.82 1.95 2.58
N ASP A 77 8.58 2.83 3.55
CA ASP A 77 7.61 2.54 4.62
C ASP A 77 6.24 2.23 4.02
N SER A 78 5.85 0.97 4.17
CA SER A 78 4.65 0.42 3.55
C SER A 78 3.42 0.49 4.46
N THR A 79 3.50 1.16 5.62
CA THR A 79 2.38 1.23 6.58
C THR A 79 1.11 1.79 5.94
N ALA A 80 1.22 2.85 5.13
CA ALA A 80 0.09 3.42 4.41
C ALA A 80 -0.50 2.44 3.37
N SER A 81 0.35 1.68 2.68
CA SER A 81 -0.09 0.67 1.71
C SER A 81 -0.79 -0.52 2.38
N VAL A 82 -0.31 -0.94 3.56
CA VAL A 82 -1.00 -1.95 4.38
C VAL A 82 -2.36 -1.43 4.84
N MET A 83 -2.44 -0.17 5.29
CA MET A 83 -3.73 0.45 5.64
C MET A 83 -4.70 0.45 4.46
N SER A 84 -4.26 0.87 3.27
CA SER A 84 -5.07 0.83 2.04
C SER A 84 -5.54 -0.60 1.73
N LEU A 85 -4.64 -1.58 1.77
CA LEU A 85 -4.98 -2.99 1.57
C LEU A 85 -6.06 -3.47 2.54
N ARG A 86 -5.95 -3.13 3.83
CA ARG A 86 -6.97 -3.45 4.85
C ARG A 86 -8.32 -2.80 4.52
N ARG A 87 -8.32 -1.53 4.09
CA ARG A 87 -9.53 -0.82 3.66
C ARG A 87 -10.15 -1.41 2.39
N PHE A 88 -9.37 -2.06 1.53
CA PHE A 88 -9.88 -2.78 0.36
C PHE A 88 -10.25 -4.25 0.65
N GLY A 89 -10.25 -4.68 1.92
CA GLY A 89 -10.68 -6.03 2.29
C GLY A 89 -9.58 -7.08 2.34
N ALA A 90 -8.30 -6.70 2.22
CA ALA A 90 -7.20 -7.66 2.34
C ALA A 90 -7.07 -8.16 3.78
N THR A 91 -6.99 -9.48 3.95
CA THR A 91 -6.71 -10.13 5.25
C THR A 91 -5.24 -9.99 5.63
N TRP A 92 -4.93 -10.09 6.93
CA TRP A 92 -3.55 -10.20 7.42
C TRP A 92 -2.82 -11.43 6.84
N ALA A 93 -3.55 -12.50 6.51
CA ALA A 93 -2.98 -13.64 5.81
C ALA A 93 -2.52 -13.28 4.38
N THR A 94 -3.34 -12.54 3.63
CA THR A 94 -2.99 -12.06 2.28
C THR A 94 -1.81 -11.08 2.34
N ILE A 95 -1.84 -10.13 3.28
CA ILE A 95 -0.76 -9.15 3.48
C ILE A 95 0.54 -9.86 3.87
N GLY A 96 0.48 -10.80 4.82
CA GLY A 96 1.62 -11.61 5.23
C GLY A 96 2.22 -12.37 4.04
N ARG A 97 1.40 -13.06 3.26
CA ARG A 97 1.84 -13.77 2.05
C ARG A 97 2.52 -12.84 1.05
N ALA A 98 1.94 -11.66 0.79
CA ALA A 98 2.53 -10.67 -0.11
C ALA A 98 3.89 -10.17 0.41
N ALA A 99 4.03 -10.02 1.72
CA ALA A 99 5.26 -9.59 2.38
C ALA A 99 6.28 -10.73 2.61
N GLY A 100 5.95 -11.98 2.26
CA GLY A 100 6.82 -13.14 2.53
C GLY A 100 6.90 -13.53 4.00
N MET A 101 5.87 -13.27 4.80
CA MET A 101 5.80 -13.60 6.23
C MET A 101 4.45 -14.21 6.63
N THR A 102 4.33 -14.62 7.88
CA THR A 102 3.06 -15.18 8.39
C THR A 102 2.01 -14.09 8.64
N ARG A 103 0.75 -14.51 8.77
CA ARG A 103 -0.36 -13.66 9.24
C ARG A 103 -0.02 -12.97 10.57
N GLN A 104 0.49 -13.73 11.54
CA GLN A 104 0.86 -13.24 12.87
C GLN A 104 1.91 -12.14 12.77
N SER A 105 3.00 -12.40 12.06
CA SER A 105 4.11 -11.44 11.91
C SER A 105 3.68 -10.16 11.20
N ALA A 106 2.77 -10.26 10.22
CA ALA A 106 2.21 -9.09 9.56
C ALA A 106 1.37 -8.24 10.53
N HIS A 107 0.47 -8.88 11.28
CA HIS A 107 -0.33 -8.18 12.28
C HIS A 107 0.53 -7.56 13.39
N GLU A 108 1.55 -8.26 13.91
CA GLU A 108 2.47 -7.71 14.91
C GLU A 108 3.23 -6.49 14.37
N ARG A 109 3.66 -6.54 13.10
CA ARG A 109 4.44 -5.47 12.48
C ARG A 109 3.62 -4.20 12.21
N TRP A 110 2.38 -4.34 11.75
CA TRP A 110 1.58 -3.22 11.25
C TRP A 110 0.25 -2.99 11.97
N GLY A 111 -0.31 -4.00 12.63
CA GLY A 111 -1.68 -4.03 13.15
C GLY A 111 -2.04 -2.81 13.99
N ARG A 112 -1.22 -2.48 14.99
CA ARG A 112 -1.45 -1.29 15.83
C ARG A 112 -1.46 0.01 15.03
N ARG A 113 -0.43 0.26 14.20
CA ARG A 113 -0.33 1.49 13.41
C ARG A 113 -1.49 1.65 12.44
N VAL A 114 -1.89 0.54 11.81
CA VAL A 114 -3.02 0.53 10.87
C VAL A 114 -4.35 0.74 11.60
N SER A 115 -4.51 0.16 12.79
CA SER A 115 -5.66 0.41 13.66
C SER A 115 -5.76 1.88 14.04
N ASP A 116 -4.67 2.49 14.49
CA ASP A 116 -4.62 3.90 14.87
C ASP A 116 -4.98 4.83 13.69
N MET A 117 -4.66 4.42 12.45
CA MET A 117 -5.01 5.16 11.24
C MET A 117 -6.47 4.97 10.78
N LEU A 118 -7.03 3.77 10.93
CA LEU A 118 -8.37 3.42 10.45
C LEU A 118 -9.47 3.75 11.46
N ASP A 119 -9.14 3.73 12.75
CA ASP A 119 -10.04 4.07 13.84
C ASP A 119 -9.40 5.09 14.80
N PRO A 120 -9.13 6.32 14.34
CA PRO A 120 -8.45 7.34 15.15
C PRO A 120 -9.26 7.80 16.36
N TYR A 121 -10.57 7.53 16.40
CA TYR A 121 -11.48 7.97 17.45
C TYR A 121 -12.02 6.84 18.34
N GLY A 122 -11.64 5.58 18.08
CA GLY A 122 -12.10 4.42 18.85
C GLY A 122 -13.58 4.08 18.64
N VAL A 123 -14.14 4.39 17.47
CA VAL A 123 -15.54 4.13 17.10
C VAL A 123 -15.72 2.77 16.42
N GLY A 124 -14.63 2.03 16.20
CA GLY A 124 -14.60 0.73 15.53
C GLY A 124 -14.08 0.81 14.10
N MET A 125 -13.62 -0.35 13.61
CA MET A 125 -13.07 -0.49 12.26
C MET A 125 -14.15 -0.27 11.18
N PRO A 126 -13.79 0.29 10.02
CA PRO A 126 -14.68 0.31 8.86
C PRO A 126 -15.16 -1.10 8.48
N PRO A 127 -16.42 -1.26 8.04
CA PRO A 127 -17.03 -2.59 7.82
C PRO A 127 -16.36 -3.41 6.72
N MET A 128 -15.67 -2.75 5.80
CA MET A 128 -14.86 -3.37 4.74
C MET A 128 -13.58 -4.04 5.25
N VAL A 129 -13.11 -3.69 6.45
CA VAL A 129 -11.88 -4.25 7.03
C VAL A 129 -12.21 -5.64 7.59
N PRO A 130 -11.54 -6.71 7.14
CA PRO A 130 -11.83 -8.05 7.64
C PRO A 130 -11.51 -8.18 9.13
N ASN A 131 -12.40 -8.79 9.89
CA ASN A 131 -12.14 -9.14 11.28
C ASN A 131 -11.32 -10.44 11.35
N ASP A 132 -10.02 -10.31 11.16
CA ASP A 132 -9.07 -11.43 11.09
C ASP A 132 -7.77 -11.12 11.85
N ASP A 133 -7.85 -10.35 12.92
CA ASP A 133 -6.73 -10.25 13.85
C ASP A 133 -6.45 -11.64 14.44
N PRO A 134 -5.18 -12.08 14.55
CA PRO A 134 -4.86 -13.36 15.12
C PRO A 134 -5.23 -13.38 16.61
N THR A 135 -5.77 -14.51 17.08
CA THR A 135 -6.02 -14.72 18.51
C THR A 135 -4.70 -14.60 19.26
N GLN A 136 -4.68 -13.85 20.36
CA GLN A 136 -3.51 -13.82 21.23
C GLN A 136 -3.17 -15.27 21.66
N PRO A 137 -1.87 -15.64 21.66
CA PRO A 137 -1.44 -16.94 22.15
C PRO A 137 -1.75 -17.13 23.64
#